data_AF-A0AAE1GUB6-F1
#
_entry.id   AF-A0AAE1GUB6-F1
#
_cell.length_a   1.000
_cell.length_b   1.000
_cell.length_c   1.000
_cell.angle_alpha   90.00
_cell.angle_beta   90.00
_cell.angle_gamma   90.00
#
_symmetry.space_group_name_H-M   'P 1'
#
loop_
_entity.id
_entity.type
_entity.pdbx_description
1 polymer ?
#
loop_
_entity_poly.entity_id
_entity_poly.type
_entity_poly.pdbx_seq_one_letter_code
_entity_poly.pdbx_strand_id
1 'polypeptide(L)'
;MAPAAKTHKAVLQVLQSAKPKLRKAILDNSDRALVYAICEICDNLLRGNIPISESHKVKLRRHRDTIRQLAQRGEGWQVKKKTLEQTGGSFLPLLLTAVASVLPSLFQ
;
A
#
# COMPACT_ATOMS: atom_id res chain seq x y z
N MET A 1 12.40 -8.93 2.07
CA MET A 1 11.23 -9.50 1.38
C MET A 1 10.03 -9.34 2.30
N ALA A 2 8.87 -8.95 1.76
CA ALA A 2 7.67 -8.67 2.53
C ALA A 2 6.75 -9.91 2.61
N PRO A 3 6.87 -10.81 3.62
CA PRO A 3 6.08 -12.03 3.70
C PRO A 3 4.56 -11.77 3.74
N ALA A 4 4.10 -10.70 4.39
CA ALA A 4 2.67 -10.40 4.51
C ALA A 4 2.07 -9.92 3.19
N ALA A 5 2.84 -9.21 2.37
CA ALA A 5 2.43 -8.75 1.04
C ALA A 5 2.21 -9.89 0.05
N LYS A 6 2.98 -10.98 0.16
CA LYS A 6 2.79 -12.17 -0.68
C LYS A 6 1.48 -12.89 -0.40
N THR A 7 1.08 -12.99 0.87
CA THR A 7 -0.16 -13.66 1.29
C THR A 7 -1.41 -12.93 0.78
N HIS A 8 -1.36 -11.61 0.63
CA HIS A 8 -2.51 -10.80 0.21
C HIS A 8 -2.49 -10.40 -1.26
N LYS A 9 -1.68 -11.06 -2.09
CA LYS A 9 -1.49 -10.74 -3.52
C LYS A 9 -2.80 -10.49 -4.27
N ALA A 10 -3.76 -11.41 -4.19
CA ALA A 10 -5.03 -11.28 -4.90
C ALA A 10 -5.81 -10.02 -4.48
N VAL A 11 -5.83 -9.72 -3.18
CA VAL A 11 -6.50 -8.52 -2.65
C VAL A 11 -5.76 -7.24 -3.06
N LEU A 12 -4.42 -7.26 -3.09
CA LEU A 12 -3.61 -6.13 -3.56
C LEU A 12 -3.84 -5.85 -5.05
N GLN A 13 -3.96 -6.88 -5.89
CA GLN A 13 -4.33 -6.72 -7.31
C GLN A 13 -5.72 -6.10 -7.48
N VAL A 14 -6.70 -6.53 -6.68
CA VAL A 14 -8.04 -5.94 -6.68
C VAL A 14 -7.98 -4.49 -6.20
N LEU A 15 -7.25 -4.18 -5.13
CA LEU A 15 -7.11 -2.80 -4.63
C LEU A 15 -6.48 -1.87 -5.67
N GLN A 16 -5.57 -2.37 -6.51
CA GLN A 16 -4.95 -1.62 -7.59
C GLN A 16 -5.97 -1.19 -8.65
N SER A 17 -6.80 -2.13 -9.12
CA SER A 17 -7.70 -1.93 -10.27
C SER A 17 -9.14 -1.55 -9.89
N ALA A 18 -9.55 -1.74 -8.63
CA ALA A 18 -10.92 -1.51 -8.16
C ALA A 18 -11.37 -0.05 -8.32
N LYS A 19 -12.69 0.13 -8.49
CA LYS A 19 -13.32 1.45 -8.39
C LYS A 19 -13.23 1.98 -6.95
N PRO A 20 -13.23 3.31 -6.72
CA PRO A 20 -13.09 3.89 -5.39
C PRO A 20 -14.07 3.35 -4.34
N LYS A 21 -15.35 3.11 -4.72
CA LYS A 21 -16.36 2.53 -3.84
C LYS A 21 -15.99 1.12 -3.35
N LEU A 22 -15.55 0.25 -4.27
CA LEU A 22 -15.14 -1.11 -3.94
C LEU A 22 -13.85 -1.11 -3.12
N ARG A 23 -12.88 -0.26 -3.47
CA ARG A 23 -11.65 -0.09 -2.69
C ARG A 23 -11.96 0.29 -1.25
N LYS A 24 -12.84 1.27 -1.05
CA LYS A 24 -13.28 1.67 0.29
C LYS A 24 -13.91 0.49 1.04
N ALA A 25 -14.85 -0.23 0.43
CA ALA A 25 -15.47 -1.40 1.06
C ALA A 25 -14.46 -2.48 1.47
N ILE A 26 -13.42 -2.73 0.66
CA ILE A 26 -12.35 -3.67 1.00
C ILE A 26 -11.53 -3.17 2.19
N LEU A 27 -11.23 -1.87 2.26
CA LEU A 27 -10.48 -1.30 3.38
C LEU A 27 -11.30 -1.25 4.66
N ASP A 28 -12.58 -0.90 4.59
CA ASP A 28 -13.49 -0.87 5.73
C ASP A 28 -13.61 -2.28 6.37
N ASN A 29 -13.58 -3.32 5.55
CA ASN A 29 -13.62 -4.73 5.97
C ASN A 29 -12.23 -5.40 6.05
N SER A 30 -11.16 -4.62 5.96
CA SER A 30 -9.80 -5.17 6.00
C SER A 30 -9.47 -5.75 7.38
N ASP A 31 -8.76 -6.86 7.35
CA ASP A 31 -8.19 -7.50 8.52
C ASP A 31 -6.81 -6.90 8.86
N ARG A 32 -6.28 -7.27 10.03
CA ARG A 32 -4.98 -6.78 10.49
C ARG A 32 -3.86 -7.16 9.52
N ALA A 33 -3.95 -8.34 8.90
CA ALA A 33 -2.88 -8.84 8.04
C ALA A 33 -2.78 -8.05 6.73
N LEU A 34 -3.90 -7.72 6.09
CA LEU A 34 -3.93 -6.85 4.91
C LEU A 34 -3.39 -5.45 5.21
N VAL A 35 -3.78 -4.86 6.34
CA VAL A 35 -3.29 -3.53 6.75
C VAL A 35 -1.78 -3.55 6.91
N TYR A 36 -1.22 -4.56 7.59
CA TYR A 36 0.22 -4.66 7.77
C TYR A 36 0.96 -4.99 6.48
N ALA A 37 0.37 -5.75 5.56
CA ALA A 37 0.93 -5.96 4.23
C ALA A 37 1.16 -4.63 3.50
N ILE A 38 0.18 -3.72 3.53
CA ILE A 38 0.30 -2.39 2.92
C ILE A 38 1.35 -1.54 3.65
N CYS A 39 1.39 -1.61 4.99
CA CYS A 39 2.39 -0.89 5.79
C CYS A 39 3.81 -1.38 5.51
N GLU A 40 4.00 -2.68 5.34
CA GLU A 40 5.26 -3.31 4.99
C GLU A 40 5.73 -2.88 3.60
N ILE A 41 4.83 -2.76 2.63
CA ILE A 41 5.13 -2.17 1.31
C ILE A 41 5.63 -0.73 1.48
N CYS A 42 4.98 0.07 2.31
CA CYS A 42 5.40 1.45 2.58
C CYS A 42 6.78 1.54 3.25
N ASP A 43 7.06 0.69 4.25
CA ASP A 43 8.37 0.62 4.92
C ASP A 43 9.48 0.21 3.94
N ASN A 44 9.25 -0.80 3.11
CA ASN A 44 10.22 -1.23 2.09
C ASN A 44 10.45 -0.16 1.00
N LEU A 45 9.41 0.60 0.64
CA LEU A 45 9.54 1.73 -0.28
C LEU A 45 10.44 2.83 0.29
N LEU A 46 10.25 3.20 1.57
CA LEU A 46 11.04 4.24 2.23
C LEU A 46 12.50 3.82 2.46
N ARG A 47 12.72 2.53 2.74
CA ARG A 47 14.07 1.96 2.88
C ARG A 47 14.82 1.83 1.56
N GLY A 48 14.17 2.08 0.42
CA GLY A 48 14.76 1.91 -0.90
C GLY A 48 14.88 0.44 -1.33
N ASN A 49 14.25 -0.50 -0.61
CA ASN A 49 14.25 -1.92 -0.97
C ASN A 49 13.40 -2.20 -2.21
N ILE A 50 12.44 -1.32 -2.51
CA ILE A 50 11.64 -1.34 -3.74
C ILE A 50 12.13 -0.19 -4.61
N PRO A 51 12.98 -0.44 -5.61
CA PRO A 51 13.34 0.61 -6.55
C PRO A 51 12.07 1.08 -7.27
N ILE A 52 11.89 2.39 -7.40
CA ILE A 52 10.77 2.96 -8.13
C ILE A 52 11.29 4.02 -9.10
N SER A 53 10.68 4.13 -10.27
CA SER A 53 11.06 5.14 -11.26
C SER A 53 10.86 6.56 -10.71
N GLU A 54 11.63 7.52 -11.23
CA GLU A 54 11.49 8.93 -10.84
C GLU A 54 10.07 9.46 -11.09
N SER A 55 9.42 9.02 -12.17
CA SER A 55 8.03 9.37 -12.47
C SER A 55 7.05 8.89 -11.38
N HIS A 56 7.25 7.68 -10.84
CA HIS A 56 6.46 7.17 -9.72
C HIS A 56 6.83 7.86 -8.41
N LYS A 57 8.11 8.15 -8.16
CA LYS A 57 8.55 8.91 -6.98
C LYS A 57 7.88 10.27 -6.90
N VAL A 58 7.84 11.03 -8.00
CA VAL A 58 7.17 12.34 -8.06
C VAL A 58 5.68 12.22 -7.71
N LYS A 59 4.98 11.23 -8.28
CA LYS A 59 3.56 10.97 -7.99
C LYS A 59 3.30 10.50 -6.56
N LEU A 60 4.25 9.79 -5.94
CA LEU A 60 4.14 9.33 -4.55
C LEU A 60 4.56 10.41 -3.56
N ARG A 61 5.34 11.43 -3.98
CA ARG A 61 5.78 12.55 -3.14
C ARG A 61 4.61 13.31 -2.50
N ARG A 62 3.48 13.43 -3.21
CA ARG A 62 2.25 14.05 -2.66
C ARG A 62 1.59 13.24 -1.55
N HIS A 63 1.94 11.96 -1.41
CA HIS A 63 1.46 11.06 -0.38
C HIS A 63 2.57 10.67 0.62
N ARG A 64 3.71 11.39 0.63
CA ARG A 64 4.88 11.05 1.46
C ARG A 64 4.54 10.93 2.95
N ASP A 65 3.64 11.76 3.45
CA ASP A 65 3.31 11.83 4.87
C ASP A 65 2.43 10.62 5.26
N THR A 66 1.48 10.26 4.39
CA THR A 66 0.74 8.99 4.48
C THR A 66 1.67 7.78 4.44
N ILE A 67 2.64 7.75 3.52
CA ILE A 67 3.60 6.64 3.40
C ILE A 67 4.44 6.51 4.68
N ARG A 68 4.95 7.63 5.22
CA ARG A 68 5.71 7.65 6.48
C ARG A 68 4.87 7.18 7.66
N GLN A 69 3.64 7.67 7.76
CA GLN A 69 2.71 7.27 8.81
C GLN A 69 2.44 5.76 8.78
N LEU A 70 2.13 5.21 7.60
CA LEU A 70 1.88 3.78 7.43
C LEU A 70 3.14 2.94 7.71
N ALA A 71 4.32 3.42 7.36
CA ALA A 71 5.59 2.73 7.65
C ALA A 71 6.01 2.80 9.13
N GLN A 72 5.48 3.75 9.91
CA GLN A 72 5.91 3.95 11.30
C GLN A 72 5.48 2.78 12.20
N ARG A 73 6.43 2.16 12.91
CA ARG A 73 6.17 0.95 13.72
C ARG A 73 5.42 1.20 15.04
N GLY A 74 5.27 2.46 15.45
CA GLY A 74 4.67 2.83 16.75
C GLY A 74 3.15 2.99 16.74
N GLU A 75 2.52 3.11 15.56
CA GLU A 75 1.07 3.25 15.48
C GLU A 75 0.36 1.90 15.54
N GLY A 76 -0.71 1.80 16.33
CA GLY A 76 -1.56 0.62 16.38
C GLY A 76 -2.29 0.35 15.07
N TRP A 77 -2.67 -0.90 14.83
CA TRP A 77 -3.30 -1.34 13.59
C TRP A 77 -4.60 -0.57 13.24
N GLN A 78 -5.39 -0.17 14.24
CA GLN A 78 -6.62 0.62 14.04
C GLN A 78 -6.34 2.01 13.46
N VAL A 79 -5.26 2.66 13.91
CA VAL A 79 -4.86 3.98 13.40
C VAL A 79 -4.45 3.86 11.94
N LYS A 80 -3.64 2.84 11.63
CA LYS A 80 -3.21 2.55 10.26
C LYS A 80 -4.37 2.21 9.33
N LYS A 81 -5.34 1.42 9.81
CA LYS A 81 -6.57 1.12 9.08
C LYS A 81 -7.35 2.40 8.78
N LYS A 82 -7.59 3.25 9.79
CA LYS A 82 -8.29 4.53 9.62
C LYS A 82 -7.58 5.44 8.62
N THR A 83 -6.25 5.52 8.66
CA THR A 83 -5.46 6.25 7.67
C THR A 83 -5.68 5.71 6.26
N LEU A 84 -5.71 4.39 6.08
CA LEU A 84 -6.00 3.76 4.78
C LEU A 84 -7.43 4.03 4.32
N GLU A 85 -8.43 3.98 5.19
CA GLU A 85 -9.83 4.28 4.84
C GLU A 85 -9.99 5.73 4.37
N GLN A 86 -9.27 6.67 5.01
CA GLN A 86 -9.34 8.10 4.70
C GLN A 86 -8.58 8.48 3.43
N THR A 87 -7.39 7.90 3.23
CA THR A 87 -6.45 8.32 2.17
C THR A 87 -6.31 7.32 1.02
N GLY A 88 -6.72 6.07 1.24
CA GLY A 88 -6.46 4.95 0.35
C GLY A 88 -7.16 5.01 -1.01
N GLY A 89 -8.18 5.87 -1.15
CA GLY A 89 -8.93 6.05 -2.40
C GLY A 89 -8.04 6.35 -3.62
N SER A 90 -7.22 7.39 -3.58
CA SER A 90 -6.32 7.78 -4.68
C SER A 90 -4.89 7.30 -4.49
N PHE A 91 -4.48 7.07 -3.23
CA PHE A 91 -3.13 6.66 -2.87
C PHE A 91 -2.81 5.22 -3.26
N LEU A 92 -3.69 4.26 -2.95
CA LEU A 92 -3.38 2.83 -3.11
C LEU A 92 -3.10 2.43 -4.57
N PRO A 93 -3.87 2.88 -5.59
CA PRO A 93 -3.56 2.55 -6.98
C PRO A 93 -2.17 3.01 -7.41
N LEU A 94 -1.77 4.20 -6.97
CA LEU A 94 -0.46 4.77 -7.28
C LEU A 94 0.65 3.96 -6.61
N LEU A 95 0.49 3.63 -5.33
CA LEU A 95 1.43 2.81 -4.58
C LEU A 95 1.59 1.43 -5.24
N LEU A 96 0.48 0.75 -5.47
CA LEU A 96 0.48 -0.62 -5.97
C LEU A 96 0.97 -0.71 -7.41
N THR A 97 0.67 0.29 -8.25
CA THR A 97 1.22 0.36 -9.63
C THR A 97 2.73 0.58 -9.63
N ALA A 98 3.24 1.45 -8.75
CA ALA A 98 4.68 1.66 -8.63
C ALA A 98 5.39 0.37 -8.20
N VAL A 99 4.83 -0.35 -7.23
CA VAL A 99 5.40 -1.61 -6.72
C VAL A 99 5.28 -2.73 -7.75
N ALA A 100 4.15 -2.84 -8.46
CA ALA A 100 3.93 -3.86 -9.49
C ALA A 100 4.92 -3.74 -10.67
N SER A 101 5.36 -2.51 -11.00
CA SER A 101 6.33 -2.28 -12.08
C SER A 101 7.72 -2.87 -11.81
N VAL A 102 8.03 -3.16 -10.53
CA VAL A 102 9.37 -3.56 -10.09
C VAL A 102 9.37 -4.95 -9.45
N LEU A 103 8.26 -5.32 -8.83
CA LEU A 103 8.06 -6.63 -8.23
C LEU A 103 6.86 -7.31 -8.87
N PRO A 104 6.93 -7.69 -10.16
CA PRO A 104 5.88 -8.47 -10.80
C PRO A 104 5.64 -9.79 -10.05
N SER A 105 6.62 -10.36 -9.35
CA SER A 105 6.42 -11.55 -8.49
C SER A 105 5.44 -11.34 -7.32
N LEU A 106 5.10 -10.09 -6.96
CA LEU A 106 4.00 -9.78 -6.03
C LEU A 106 2.64 -9.71 -6.73
N PHE A 107 2.59 -9.68 -8.07
CA PHE A 107 1.39 -9.43 -8.88
C PHE A 107 1.23 -10.35 -10.11
N GLN A 108 2.12 -11.32 -10.36
CA GLN A 108 2.10 -12.30 -11.46
C GLN A 108 2.05 -13.71 -10.90
#